data_AF-A0A183M7E2-F1
#
_entry.id   AF-A0A183M7E2-F1
#
_cell.length_a   1.000
_cell.length_b   1.000
_cell.length_c   1.000
_cell.angle_alpha   90.00
_cell.angle_beta   90.00
_cell.angle_gamma   90.00
#
_symmetry.space_group_name_H-M   'P 1'
#
loop_
_entity.id
_entity.type
_entity.pdbx_description
1 polymer ?
#
loop_
_entity_poly.entity_id
_entity_poly.type
_entity_poly.pdbx_seq_one_letter_code
_entity_poly.pdbx_strand_id
1 'polypeptide(L)'
;MSMGKKVKQMIQNRHGYVYQVGSSSELLYEAAGATDDYVAGELKIPYAYTIELCDEGRYGFLLPPSYIGQVGRQLWTALSVLANDIIPN
;
A
#
# COMPACT_ATOMS: atom_id res chain seq x y z
N MET A 1 -13.50 -10.06 2.47
CA MET A 1 -12.67 -9.26 1.53
C MET A 1 -11.23 -9.30 2.02
N SER A 2 -10.23 -9.42 1.13
CA SER A 2 -8.80 -9.43 1.54
C SER A 2 -8.37 -8.07 2.10
N MET A 3 -7.31 -8.07 2.92
CA MET A 3 -6.75 -6.88 3.57
C MET A 3 -6.47 -5.74 2.57
N GLY A 4 -5.71 -6.02 1.50
CA GLY A 4 -5.41 -5.01 0.48
C GLY A 4 -6.66 -4.43 -0.19
N LYS A 5 -7.69 -5.26 -0.44
CA LYS A 5 -8.97 -4.78 -1.00
C LYS A 5 -9.74 -3.90 -0.01
N LYS A 6 -9.64 -4.14 1.31
CA LYS A 6 -10.19 -3.24 2.34
C LYS A 6 -9.47 -1.90 2.34
N VAL A 7 -8.14 -1.90 2.30
CA VAL A 7 -7.33 -0.68 2.20
C VAL A 7 -7.74 0.14 0.97
N LYS A 8 -7.76 -0.48 -0.22
CA LYS A 8 -8.20 0.16 -1.47
C LYS A 8 -9.57 0.82 -1.32
N GLN A 9 -10.56 0.08 -0.84
CA GLN A 9 -11.93 0.58 -0.69
C GLN A 9 -11.99 1.77 0.27
N MET A 10 -11.27 1.71 1.39
CA MET A 10 -11.30 2.77 2.40
C MET A 10 -10.60 4.04 1.93
N ILE A 11 -9.50 3.92 1.18
CA ILE A 11 -8.84 5.09 0.58
C ILE A 11 -9.77 5.72 -0.47
N GLN A 12 -10.37 4.91 -1.34
CA GLN A 12 -11.30 5.39 -2.35
C GLN A 12 -12.48 6.14 -1.70
N ASN A 13 -13.09 5.58 -0.66
CA ASN A 13 -14.23 6.19 0.01
C ASN A 13 -13.88 7.51 0.70
N ARG A 14 -12.69 7.63 1.32
CA ARG A 14 -12.31 8.81 2.12
C ARG A 14 -11.63 9.92 1.31
N HIS A 15 -10.91 9.56 0.26
CA HIS A 15 -10.03 10.48 -0.47
C HIS A 15 -10.31 10.54 -1.98
N GLY A 16 -11.23 9.71 -2.50
CA GLY A 16 -11.55 9.65 -3.92
C GLY A 16 -10.44 9.09 -4.80
N TYR A 17 -9.40 8.47 -4.21
CA TYR A 17 -8.24 7.95 -4.94
C TYR A 17 -8.25 6.42 -4.97
N VAL A 18 -7.90 5.83 -6.11
CA VAL A 18 -8.00 4.39 -6.35
C VAL A 18 -6.62 3.77 -6.49
N TYR A 19 -6.19 3.02 -5.48
CA TYR A 19 -4.98 2.19 -5.56
C TYR A 19 -5.26 0.87 -6.27
N GLN A 20 -4.21 0.28 -6.84
CA GLN A 20 -4.21 -1.09 -7.36
C GLN A 20 -3.76 -2.07 -6.26
N VAL A 21 -4.20 -3.34 -6.36
CA VAL A 21 -3.89 -4.39 -5.36
C VAL A 21 -3.63 -5.69 -6.10
N GLY A 22 -2.46 -6.28 -5.86
CA GLY A 22 -1.94 -7.47 -6.52
C GLY A 22 -0.53 -7.78 -6.01
N SER A 23 0.13 -8.81 -6.54
CA SER A 23 1.56 -9.02 -6.27
C SER A 23 2.41 -7.97 -7.00
N SER A 24 3.67 -7.81 -6.58
CA SER A 24 4.65 -6.98 -7.28
C SER A 24 4.87 -7.46 -8.72
N SER A 25 4.94 -8.77 -8.94
CA SER A 25 5.09 -9.38 -10.27
C SER A 25 3.91 -9.12 -11.21
N GLU A 26 2.69 -9.03 -10.68
CA GLU A 26 1.48 -8.75 -11.47
C GLU A 26 1.34 -7.26 -11.81
N LEU A 27 1.66 -6.37 -10.86
CA LEU A 27 1.41 -4.94 -11.00
C LEU A 27 2.59 -4.16 -11.57
N LEU A 28 3.82 -4.63 -11.34
CA LEU A 28 5.05 -3.96 -11.71
C LEU A 28 5.88 -4.88 -12.62
N TYR A 29 6.71 -5.72 -12.02
CA TYR A 29 7.62 -6.62 -12.71
C TYR A 29 8.15 -7.68 -11.73
N GLU A 30 8.68 -8.78 -12.26
CA GLU A 30 9.34 -9.81 -11.46
C GLU A 30 10.65 -9.27 -10.87
N ALA A 31 10.78 -9.33 -9.54
CA ALA A 31 11.97 -8.94 -8.82
C ALA A 31 12.25 -9.94 -7.70
N ALA A 32 13.51 -10.36 -7.55
CA ALA A 32 13.93 -11.25 -6.48
C ALA A 32 14.64 -10.48 -5.37
N GLY A 33 14.51 -10.94 -4.12
CA GLY A 33 15.22 -10.39 -2.96
C GLY A 33 14.60 -9.13 -2.37
N ALA A 34 13.34 -8.82 -2.71
CA ALA A 34 12.60 -7.75 -2.09
C ALA A 34 12.35 -8.03 -0.59
N THR A 35 12.28 -6.97 0.21
CA THR A 35 12.16 -7.09 1.68
C THR A 35 10.86 -7.78 2.09
N ASP A 36 9.76 -7.50 1.40
CA ASP A 36 8.46 -8.14 1.63
C ASP A 36 8.49 -9.64 1.33
N ASP A 37 9.13 -10.06 0.24
CA ASP A 37 9.33 -11.49 -0.08
C ASP A 37 10.20 -12.18 0.98
N TYR A 38 11.27 -11.54 1.47
CA TYR A 38 12.09 -12.11 2.54
C TYR A 38 11.29 -12.24 3.86
N VAL A 39 10.54 -11.21 4.24
CA VAL A 39 9.73 -11.20 5.46
C VAL A 39 8.62 -12.27 5.42
N ALA A 40 7.93 -12.40 4.28
CA ALA A 40 6.89 -13.41 4.12
C ALA A 40 7.48 -14.82 3.94
N GLY A 41 8.52 -14.95 3.12
CA GLY A 41 9.10 -16.21 2.69
C GLY A 41 10.04 -16.84 3.71
N GLU A 42 10.97 -16.08 4.28
CA GLU A 42 11.96 -16.59 5.25
C GLU A 42 11.44 -16.46 6.67
N LEU A 43 11.03 -15.25 7.08
CA LEU A 43 10.60 -14.98 8.46
C LEU A 43 9.19 -15.48 8.78
N LYS A 44 8.43 -15.92 7.76
CA LYS A 44 7.06 -16.42 7.88
C LYS A 44 6.11 -15.44 8.58
N ILE A 45 6.36 -14.13 8.46
CA ILE A 45 5.45 -13.11 8.99
C ILE A 45 4.26 -13.02 8.04
N PRO A 46 3.01 -13.24 8.51
CA PRO A 46 1.85 -13.42 7.63
C PRO A 46 1.38 -12.12 6.95
N TYR A 47 1.87 -10.97 7.40
CA TYR A 47 1.49 -9.66 6.91
C TYR A 47 2.74 -8.89 6.48
N ALA A 48 3.08 -9.00 5.20
CA ALA A 48 4.13 -8.24 4.55
C ALA A 48 3.52 -7.51 3.33
N TYR A 49 3.66 -6.18 3.28
CA TYR A 49 3.06 -5.35 2.25
C TYR A 49 4.02 -4.25 1.81
N THR A 50 4.06 -4.01 0.52
CA THR A 50 4.69 -2.83 -0.08
C THR A 50 3.59 -1.86 -0.53
N ILE A 51 3.75 -0.57 -0.22
CA ILE A 51 2.82 0.49 -0.64
C ILE A 51 3.60 1.48 -1.50
N GLU A 52 3.34 1.45 -2.80
CA GLU A 52 3.80 2.47 -3.73
C GLU A 52 2.84 3.67 -3.68
N LEU A 53 3.36 4.85 -3.31
CA LEU A 53 2.58 6.07 -3.13
C LEU A 53 2.34 6.81 -4.45
N CYS A 54 1.56 7.89 -4.40
CA CYS A 54 1.30 8.73 -5.56
C CYS A 54 2.58 9.35 -6.15
N ASP A 55 2.60 9.74 -7.42
CA ASP A 55 1.54 9.58 -8.43
C ASP A 55 1.81 8.41 -9.40
N GLU A 56 1.06 8.34 -10.49
CA GLU A 56 1.21 7.29 -11.52
C GLU A 56 2.24 7.68 -12.61
N GLY A 57 3.21 8.53 -12.26
CA GLY A 57 4.34 8.87 -13.12
C GLY A 57 4.29 10.24 -13.81
N ARG A 58 3.29 11.09 -13.51
CA ARG A 58 3.29 12.48 -14.01
C ARG A 58 4.40 13.30 -13.34
N TYR A 59 4.58 13.15 -12.04
CA TYR A 59 5.68 13.76 -11.29
C TYR A 59 6.68 12.71 -10.77
N GLY A 60 6.21 11.48 -10.52
CA GLY A 60 7.04 10.39 -9.98
C GLY A 60 7.72 10.81 -8.67
N PHE A 61 9.04 10.60 -8.60
CA PHE A 61 9.84 10.96 -7.43
C PHE A 61 9.88 12.47 -7.12
N LEU A 62 9.49 13.34 -8.06
CA LEU A 62 9.47 14.79 -7.91
C LEU A 62 8.05 15.33 -7.66
N LEU A 63 7.22 14.55 -6.96
CA LEU A 63 5.87 14.96 -6.58
C LEU A 63 5.89 16.30 -5.81
N PRO A 64 5.09 17.31 -6.22
CA PRO A 64 5.13 18.63 -5.58
C PRO A 64 4.81 18.56 -4.08
N PRO A 65 5.47 19.38 -3.22
CA PRO A 65 5.24 19.38 -1.78
C PRO A 65 3.78 19.61 -1.36
N SER A 66 2.97 20.25 -2.20
CA SER A 66 1.53 20.45 -1.96
C SER A 66 0.75 19.12 -1.83
N TYR A 67 1.27 18.01 -2.37
CA TYR A 67 0.65 16.70 -2.27
C TYR A 67 0.99 15.95 -0.97
N ILE A 68 2.01 16.37 -0.20
CA ILE A 68 2.48 15.66 1.00
C ILE A 68 1.32 15.40 1.97
N GLY A 69 0.53 16.42 2.27
CA GLY A 69 -0.60 16.28 3.18
C GLY A 69 -1.69 15.35 2.65
N GLN A 70 -1.96 15.37 1.34
CA GLN A 70 -2.95 14.50 0.71
C GLN A 70 -2.50 13.03 0.75
N VAL A 71 -1.27 12.74 0.30
CA VAL A 71 -0.69 11.39 0.27
C VAL A 71 -0.55 10.84 1.69
N GLY A 72 -0.09 11.65 2.64
CA GLY A 72 0.03 11.25 4.05
C GLY A 72 -1.31 10.80 4.66
N ARG A 73 -2.42 11.48 4.36
CA ARG A 73 -3.76 11.07 4.84
C ARG A 73 -4.25 9.77 4.20
N GLN A 74 -3.90 9.52 2.95
CA GLN A 74 -4.19 8.24 2.28
C GLN A 74 -3.40 7.10 2.93
N LEU A 75 -2.08 7.28 3.11
CA LEU A 75 -1.22 6.32 3.79
C LEU A 75 -1.69 6.04 5.22
N TRP A 76 -2.07 7.08 5.97
CA TRP A 76 -2.62 6.91 7.32
C TRP A 76 -3.90 6.06 7.33
N THR A 77 -4.75 6.22 6.31
CA THR A 77 -5.95 5.39 6.15
C THR A 77 -5.57 3.94 5.88
N ALA A 78 -4.56 3.68 5.04
CA ALA A 78 -4.05 2.34 4.81
C ALA A 78 -3.55 1.69 6.10
N LEU A 79 -2.64 2.36 6.83
CA LEU A 79 -2.06 1.86 8.07
C LEU A 79 -3.12 1.60 9.15
N SER A 80 -4.11 2.48 9.27
CA SER A 80 -5.21 2.30 10.23
C SER A 80 -6.04 1.04 9.92
N VAL A 81 -6.32 0.77 8.65
CA VAL A 81 -7.07 -0.43 8.25
C VAL A 81 -6.24 -1.68 8.51
N LEU A 82 -4.95 -1.67 8.16
CA LEU A 82 -4.03 -2.79 8.43
C LEU A 82 -3.95 -3.09 9.92
N ALA A 83 -3.71 -2.08 10.75
CA ALA A 83 -3.59 -2.24 12.20
C ALA A 83 -4.87 -2.80 12.83
N ASN A 84 -6.03 -2.25 12.46
CA ASN A 84 -7.32 -2.68 13.01
C ASN A 84 -7.72 -4.11 12.62
N ASP A 85 -7.26 -4.59 11.46
CA ASP A 85 -7.50 -5.98 11.06
C ASP A 85 -6.52 -6.97 11.73
N ILE A 86 -5.34 -6.51 12.19
CA ILE A 86 -4.32 -7.34 12.85
C ILE A 86 -4.56 -7.42 14.37
N ILE A 87 -4.91 -6.31 15.00
CA ILE A 87 -5.12 -6.25 16.45
C ILE A 87 -6.50 -6.88 16.77
N PRO A 88 -6.54 -7.98 17.55
CA PRO A 88 -7.81 -8.53 18.00
C PRO A 88 -8.51 -7.53 18.94
N ASN A 89 -9.85 -7.44 18.84
CA ASN A 89 -10.66 -6.69 19.80
C ASN A 89 -10.51 -7.25 21.23
#